data_AF-A0A5Q6RWU8-F1
#
_entry.id   AF-A0A5Q6RWU8-F1
#
_cell.length_a   1.000
_cell.length_b   1.000
_cell.length_c   1.000
_cell.angle_alpha   90.00
_cell.angle_beta   90.00
_cell.angle_gamma   90.00
#
_symmetry.space_group_name_H-M   'P 1'
#
loop_
_entity.id
_entity.type
_entity.pdbx_description
1 polymer ?
#
loop_
_entity_poly.entity_id
_entity_poly.type
_entity_poly.pdbx_seq_one_letter_code
_entity_poly.pdbx_strand_id
1 'polypeptide(L)'
;MKALLGVVAALVVVTACGGTEPKEAESTPPRPSPTETLPTTDPYVEELAEATTASRRACSEVFGDLLTTLEELGSRLSVGLRLPDYGTEVGDIHVSYDQALKEAATLDGSCLTAVGVKLETALNHYTKANRLWSDCVSDFDCDMDDVDPKIQARWQKARSQVEAAAEAIDTYPLSEDDRPVRS
;
A
#
# COMPACT_ATOMS: atom_id res chain seq x y z
N MET A 1 1.50 45.84 -15.60
CA MET A 1 0.76 46.87 -14.84
C MET A 1 0.40 46.30 -13.47
N LYS A 2 0.82 46.98 -12.39
CA LYS A 2 0.33 47.00 -10.97
C LYS A 2 -0.33 45.70 -10.41
N ALA A 3 0.31 44.93 -9.53
CA ALA A 3 0.57 45.13 -8.08
C ALA A 3 -0.65 44.96 -7.15
N LEU A 4 -0.54 44.07 -6.15
CA LEU A 4 -1.09 44.06 -4.76
C LEU A 4 -1.01 42.59 -4.24
N LEU A 5 -0.03 42.15 -3.43
CA LEU A 5 0.35 42.52 -2.06
C LEU A 5 -0.83 42.43 -1.07
N GLY A 6 -0.90 41.31 -0.35
CA GLY A 6 -1.83 41.05 0.74
C GLY A 6 -1.21 40.13 1.79
N VAL A 7 -0.36 40.70 2.64
CA VAL A 7 0.12 40.08 3.88
C VAL A 7 -0.92 40.36 4.96
N VAL A 8 -1.45 39.33 5.60
CA VAL A 8 -2.15 39.47 6.88
C VAL A 8 -1.41 38.61 7.90
N ALA A 9 -0.60 39.29 8.71
CA ALA A 9 -0.07 38.77 9.95
C ALA A 9 -1.12 39.00 11.05
N ALA A 10 -1.47 37.94 11.80
CA ALA A 10 -2.31 38.05 12.98
C ALA A 10 -1.67 37.28 14.16
N LEU A 11 -0.93 38.06 14.95
CA LEU A 11 -0.82 38.08 16.42
C LEU A 11 -1.13 36.80 17.22
N VAL A 12 -0.03 36.25 17.73
CA VAL A 12 0.21 35.62 19.03
C VAL A 12 -0.83 35.89 20.12
N VAL A 13 -1.32 34.82 20.77
CA VAL A 13 -1.81 34.85 22.15
C VAL A 13 -1.00 33.84 22.98
N VAL A 14 -0.17 34.38 23.86
CA VAL A 14 0.53 33.66 24.94
C VAL A 14 -0.47 33.45 26.08
N THR A 15 -0.79 32.20 26.42
CA THR A 15 -1.49 31.89 27.68
C THR A 15 -0.50 31.33 28.70
N ALA A 16 -0.12 32.27 29.58
CA ALA A 16 0.44 32.18 30.92
C ALA A 16 0.69 30.79 31.55
N CYS A 17 1.97 30.57 31.90
CA CYS A 17 2.36 29.90 33.14
C CYS A 17 1.97 30.81 34.33
N GLY A 18 1.15 30.30 35.25
CA GLY A 18 0.89 30.90 36.56
C GLY A 18 1.54 30.09 37.67
N GLY A 19 2.47 30.70 38.42
CA GLY A 19 3.12 30.15 39.62
C GLY A 19 2.14 29.98 40.79
N THR A 20 2.29 28.95 41.62
CA THR A 20 3.16 28.83 42.83
C THR A 20 2.62 29.54 44.07
N GLU A 21 2.14 28.77 45.04
CA GLU A 21 2.20 29.12 46.47
C GLU A 21 2.52 27.86 47.33
N PRO A 22 3.26 28.00 48.46
CA PRO A 22 3.85 26.89 49.22
C PRO A 22 3.18 26.63 50.58
N LYS A 23 3.07 25.34 50.97
CA LYS A 23 2.84 24.75 52.32
C LYS A 23 2.50 23.27 52.08
N GLU A 24 3.03 22.24 52.74
CA GLU A 24 3.65 22.05 54.05
C GLU A 24 4.75 20.98 53.92
N ALA A 25 5.71 21.01 54.85
CA ALA A 25 6.72 19.97 54.99
C ALA A 25 6.08 18.68 55.50
N GLU A 26 5.89 17.71 54.61
CA GLU A 26 5.60 16.32 54.98
C GLU A 26 6.76 15.43 54.54
N SER A 27 7.36 14.76 55.53
CA SER A 27 8.57 13.95 55.40
C SER A 27 8.27 12.71 54.56
N THR A 28 8.52 12.78 53.25
CA THR A 28 8.38 11.65 52.32
C THR A 28 9.69 10.83 52.30
N PRO A 29 9.64 9.49 52.41
CA PRO A 29 10.83 8.63 52.38
C PRO A 29 11.60 8.73 51.06
N PRO A 30 12.88 8.33 51.01
CA PRO A 30 13.73 8.51 49.83
C PRO A 30 13.11 7.88 48.58
N ARG A 31 13.00 8.71 47.54
CA ARG A 31 12.66 8.29 46.17
C ARG A 31 13.65 7.20 45.75
N PRO A 32 13.21 5.98 45.40
CA PRO A 32 14.12 5.05 44.76
C PRO A 32 14.61 5.69 43.45
N SER A 33 15.93 5.59 43.21
CA SER A 33 16.57 5.99 41.96
C SER A 33 15.79 5.47 40.75
N PRO A 34 15.76 6.20 39.62
CA PRO A 34 15.36 5.58 38.37
C PRO A 34 16.43 4.55 38.03
N THR A 35 16.21 3.31 38.46
CA THR A 35 16.93 2.17 37.93
C THR A 35 16.68 2.20 36.44
N GLU A 36 17.74 2.52 35.69
CA GLU A 36 17.84 2.33 34.26
C GLU A 36 17.13 1.05 33.87
N THR A 37 16.08 1.21 33.07
CA THR A 37 15.40 0.12 32.41
C THR A 37 16.41 -0.50 31.45
N LEU A 38 17.07 -1.58 31.87
CA LEU A 38 17.72 -2.47 30.91
C LEU A 38 16.61 -3.06 30.04
N PRO A 39 16.63 -2.89 28.71
CA PRO A 39 15.77 -3.67 27.85
C PRO A 39 16.31 -5.10 27.87
N THR A 40 15.84 -5.92 28.79
CA THR A 40 15.82 -7.37 28.56
C THR A 40 14.79 -7.61 27.47
N THR A 41 15.23 -7.61 26.22
CA THR A 41 14.45 -8.12 25.10
C THR A 41 13.96 -9.50 25.49
N ASP A 42 12.65 -9.66 25.61
CA ASP A 42 12.06 -10.96 25.87
C ASP A 42 12.41 -11.85 24.67
N PRO A 43 13.12 -12.99 24.86
CA PRO A 43 13.51 -13.87 23.76
C PRO A 43 12.31 -14.32 22.90
N TYR A 44 11.11 -14.36 23.47
CA TYR A 44 9.88 -14.63 22.72
C TYR A 44 9.52 -13.52 21.73
N VAL A 45 9.74 -12.25 22.09
CA VAL A 45 9.46 -11.09 21.22
C VAL A 45 10.44 -11.05 20.05
N GLU A 46 11.71 -11.39 20.29
CA GLU A 46 12.73 -11.47 19.25
C GLU A 46 12.43 -12.59 18.24
N GLU A 47 12.09 -13.79 18.73
CA GLU A 47 11.70 -14.92 17.87
C GLU A 47 10.48 -14.60 17.00
N LEU A 48 9.46 -13.94 17.57
CA LEU A 48 8.29 -13.50 16.82
C LEU A 48 8.64 -12.45 15.76
N ALA A 49 9.51 -11.48 16.08
CA ALA A 49 9.97 -10.47 15.13
C ALA A 49 10.75 -11.08 13.95
N GLU A 50 11.54 -12.11 14.20
CA GLU A 50 12.25 -12.84 13.14
C GLU A 50 11.29 -13.66 12.27
N ALA A 51 10.34 -14.38 12.88
CA ALA A 51 9.35 -15.18 12.17
C ALA A 51 8.42 -14.32 11.28
N THR A 52 7.98 -13.17 11.79
CA THR A 52 7.20 -12.19 11.02
C THR A 52 8.00 -11.63 9.85
N THR A 53 9.26 -11.27 10.07
CA THR A 53 10.18 -10.81 9.01
C THR A 53 10.40 -11.88 7.94
N ALA A 54 10.58 -13.13 8.35
CA ALA A 54 10.77 -14.25 7.42
C ALA A 54 9.50 -14.51 6.58
N SER A 55 8.33 -14.45 7.21
CA SER A 55 7.03 -14.63 6.53
C SER A 55 6.78 -13.52 5.52
N ARG A 56 7.09 -12.26 5.88
CA ARG A 56 7.03 -11.12 4.96
C ARG A 56 7.95 -11.28 3.78
N ARG A 57 9.20 -11.66 4.03
CA ARG A 57 10.19 -11.89 2.98
C ARG A 57 9.72 -12.94 1.99
N ALA A 58 9.26 -14.09 2.47
CA ALA A 58 8.76 -15.16 1.61
C ALA A 58 7.54 -14.72 0.77
N CYS A 59 6.63 -13.93 1.37
CA CYS A 59 5.48 -13.38 0.65
C CYS A 59 5.92 -12.38 -0.44
N SER A 60 6.86 -11.49 -0.12
CA SER A 60 7.44 -10.52 -1.04
C SER A 60 8.27 -11.18 -2.15
N GLU A 61 8.96 -12.28 -1.89
CA GLU A 61 9.74 -13.00 -2.90
C GLU A 61 8.84 -13.60 -3.98
N VAL A 62 7.68 -14.14 -3.59
CA VAL A 62 6.73 -14.74 -4.54
C VAL A 62 5.96 -13.70 -5.34
N PHE A 63 5.52 -12.60 -4.71
CA PHE A 63 4.63 -11.63 -5.34
C PHE A 63 5.30 -10.33 -5.78
N GLY A 64 6.56 -10.09 -5.39
CA GLY A 64 7.26 -8.82 -5.63
C GLY A 64 7.43 -8.49 -7.11
N ASP A 65 7.81 -9.47 -7.93
CA ASP A 65 7.99 -9.27 -9.37
C ASP A 65 6.65 -8.96 -10.07
N LEU A 66 5.58 -9.67 -9.67
CA LEU A 66 4.24 -9.40 -10.18
C LEU A 66 3.74 -8.00 -9.78
N LEU A 67 3.95 -7.62 -8.51
CA LEU A 67 3.61 -6.29 -8.01
C LEU A 67 4.34 -5.21 -8.83
N THR A 68 5.65 -5.35 -8.99
CA THR A 68 6.49 -4.41 -9.75
C THR A 68 6.00 -4.28 -11.19
N THR A 69 5.70 -5.39 -11.86
CA THR A 69 5.21 -5.37 -13.25
C THR A 69 3.86 -4.63 -13.38
N LEU A 70 2.96 -4.80 -12.40
CA LEU A 70 1.67 -4.09 -12.36
C LEU A 70 1.83 -2.58 -12.08
N GLU A 71 2.79 -2.20 -11.24
CA GLU A 71 3.16 -0.80 -10.98
C GLU A 71 3.75 -0.14 -12.23
N GLU A 72 4.65 -0.83 -12.93
CA GLU A 72 5.27 -0.38 -14.18
C GLU A 72 4.22 -0.15 -15.27
N LEU A 73 3.26 -1.07 -15.45
CA LEU A 73 2.14 -0.87 -16.35
C LEU A 73 1.33 0.39 -15.97
N GLY A 74 1.03 0.56 -14.68
CA GLY A 74 0.33 1.73 -14.16
C GLY A 74 1.07 3.05 -14.44
N SER A 75 2.40 3.04 -14.30
CA SER A 75 3.29 4.16 -14.61
C SER A 75 3.31 4.48 -16.10
N ARG A 76 3.47 3.47 -16.97
CA ARG A 76 3.46 3.65 -18.42
C ARG A 76 2.15 4.21 -18.94
N LEU A 77 1.02 3.78 -18.37
CA LEU A 77 -0.29 4.37 -18.66
C LEU A 77 -0.38 5.87 -18.34
N SER A 78 0.36 6.35 -17.35
CA SER A 78 0.38 7.79 -17.01
C SER A 78 1.14 8.64 -18.03
N VAL A 79 2.11 8.05 -18.74
CA VAL A 79 2.89 8.71 -19.80
C VAL A 79 2.20 8.60 -21.17
N GLY A 80 1.33 7.60 -21.32
CA GLY A 80 0.65 7.27 -22.57
C GLY A 80 1.22 5.98 -23.15
N LEU A 81 0.37 4.98 -23.32
CA LEU A 81 0.70 3.67 -23.88
C LEU A 81 -0.22 3.39 -25.06
N ARG A 82 0.32 2.86 -26.16
CA ARG A 82 -0.51 2.48 -27.32
C ARG A 82 -1.23 1.17 -27.03
N LEU A 83 -2.41 0.97 -27.64
CA LEU A 83 -3.21 -0.23 -27.44
C LEU A 83 -2.45 -1.56 -27.69
N PRO A 84 -1.69 -1.74 -28.79
CA PRO A 84 -0.96 -3.00 -28.99
C PRO A 84 0.07 -3.26 -27.89
N ASP A 85 0.79 -2.22 -27.47
CA ASP A 85 1.77 -2.31 -26.39
C ASP A 85 1.06 -2.67 -25.07
N TYR A 86 -0.05 -2.00 -24.75
CA TYR A 86 -0.86 -2.29 -23.57
C TYR A 86 -1.36 -3.75 -23.54
N GLY A 87 -1.83 -4.27 -24.67
CA GLY A 87 -2.28 -5.66 -24.78
C GLY A 87 -1.14 -6.66 -24.57
N THR A 88 0.04 -6.39 -25.12
CA THR A 88 1.26 -7.20 -24.89
C THR A 88 1.65 -7.20 -23.42
N GLU A 89 1.76 -6.02 -22.80
CA GLU A 89 2.11 -5.92 -21.38
C GLU A 89 1.13 -6.72 -20.51
N VAL A 90 -0.18 -6.54 -20.68
CA VAL A 90 -1.19 -7.30 -19.92
C VAL A 90 -1.03 -8.81 -20.11
N GLY A 91 -0.70 -9.26 -21.33
CA GLY A 91 -0.39 -10.67 -21.60
C GLY A 91 0.82 -11.18 -20.83
N ASP A 92 1.90 -10.39 -20.81
CA ASP A 92 3.12 -10.72 -20.07
C ASP A 92 2.86 -10.76 -18.54
N ILE A 93 2.03 -9.84 -18.02
CA ILE A 93 1.62 -9.88 -16.60
C ILE A 93 0.86 -11.17 -16.26
N HIS A 94 0.01 -11.69 -17.16
CA HIS A 94 -0.66 -12.98 -16.93
C HIS A 94 0.34 -14.12 -16.76
N VAL A 95 1.44 -14.11 -17.53
CA VAL A 95 2.51 -15.12 -17.38
C VAL A 95 3.19 -15.00 -16.03
N SER A 96 3.52 -13.77 -15.59
CA SER A 96 4.09 -13.53 -14.26
C SER A 96 3.13 -13.94 -13.14
N TYR A 97 1.83 -13.71 -13.31
CA TYR A 97 0.80 -14.13 -12.36
C TYR A 97 0.71 -15.65 -12.23
N ASP A 98 0.68 -16.37 -13.35
CA ASP A 98 0.65 -17.83 -13.36
C ASP A 98 1.90 -18.44 -12.71
N GLN A 99 3.05 -17.78 -12.84
CA GLN A 99 4.28 -18.19 -12.17
C GLN A 99 4.20 -17.95 -10.65
N ALA A 100 3.77 -16.75 -10.23
CA ALA A 100 3.61 -16.41 -8.82
C ALA A 100 2.61 -17.36 -8.12
N LEU A 101 1.52 -17.77 -8.78
CA LEU A 101 0.57 -18.74 -8.23
C LEU A 101 1.19 -20.11 -7.95
N LYS A 102 2.09 -20.58 -8.82
CA LYS A 102 2.77 -21.88 -8.63
C LYS A 102 3.69 -21.82 -7.42
N GLU A 103 4.40 -20.70 -7.25
CA GLU A 103 5.31 -20.49 -6.13
C GLU A 103 4.55 -20.27 -4.82
N ALA A 104 3.43 -19.56 -4.87
CA ALA A 104 2.54 -19.32 -3.73
C ALA A 104 1.96 -20.61 -3.13
N ALA A 105 1.90 -21.71 -3.88
CA ALA A 105 1.50 -23.01 -3.36
C ALA A 105 2.40 -23.54 -2.23
N THR A 106 3.60 -22.97 -2.08
CA THR A 106 4.54 -23.29 -0.99
C THR A 106 4.38 -22.41 0.25
N LEU A 107 3.60 -21.32 0.16
CA LEU A 107 3.38 -20.36 1.24
C LEU A 107 2.19 -20.75 2.11
N ASP A 108 2.10 -20.12 3.28
CA ASP A 108 0.86 -20.10 4.04
C ASP A 108 -0.25 -19.37 3.25
N GLY A 109 -1.47 -19.92 3.28
CA GLY A 109 -2.59 -19.40 2.50
C GLY A 109 -3.00 -17.96 2.85
N SER A 110 -2.56 -17.43 3.99
CA SER A 110 -2.82 -16.03 4.35
C SER A 110 -2.09 -15.03 3.47
N CYS A 111 -0.86 -15.30 3.01
CA CYS A 111 -0.17 -14.43 2.04
C CYS A 111 -0.92 -14.39 0.71
N LEU A 112 -1.34 -15.54 0.20
CA LEU A 112 -2.15 -15.63 -1.03
C LEU A 112 -3.45 -14.82 -0.91
N THR A 113 -4.13 -14.93 0.23
CA THR A 113 -5.40 -14.22 0.48
C THR A 113 -5.19 -12.72 0.67
N ALA A 114 -4.13 -12.32 1.37
CA ALA A 114 -3.84 -10.92 1.69
C ALA A 114 -3.28 -10.15 0.50
N VAL A 115 -2.38 -10.77 -0.28
CA VAL A 115 -1.63 -10.12 -1.37
C VAL A 115 -2.09 -10.63 -2.73
N GLY A 116 -2.04 -11.94 -2.95
CA GLY A 116 -2.31 -12.56 -4.25
C GLY A 116 -3.71 -12.21 -4.81
N VAL A 117 -4.75 -12.24 -3.98
CA VAL A 117 -6.12 -11.86 -4.40
C VAL A 117 -6.20 -10.41 -4.87
N LYS A 118 -5.46 -9.49 -4.25
CA LYS A 118 -5.43 -8.07 -4.64
C LYS A 118 -4.74 -7.91 -6.00
N LEU A 119 -3.59 -8.57 -6.19
CA LEU A 119 -2.85 -8.56 -7.46
C LEU A 119 -3.67 -9.19 -8.60
N GLU A 120 -4.35 -10.31 -8.34
CA GLU A 120 -5.29 -10.91 -9.29
C GLU A 120 -6.42 -9.93 -9.66
N THR A 121 -6.98 -9.25 -8.67
CA THR A 121 -8.04 -8.26 -8.88
C THR A 121 -7.54 -7.09 -9.72
N ALA A 122 -6.30 -6.61 -9.49
CA ALA A 122 -5.66 -5.59 -10.30
C ALA A 122 -5.51 -6.02 -11.76
N LEU A 123 -4.94 -7.21 -12.00
CA LEU A 123 -4.77 -7.78 -13.34
C LEU A 123 -6.10 -7.96 -14.06
N ASN A 124 -7.14 -8.39 -13.34
CA ASN A 124 -8.50 -8.50 -13.88
C ASN A 124 -9.06 -7.14 -14.32
N HIS A 125 -8.75 -6.06 -13.60
CA HIS A 125 -9.13 -4.71 -14.00
C HIS A 125 -8.38 -4.24 -15.25
N TYR A 126 -7.06 -4.46 -15.34
CA TYR A 126 -6.30 -4.17 -16.56
C TYR A 126 -6.78 -4.99 -17.76
N THR A 127 -7.07 -6.27 -17.57
CA THR A 127 -7.64 -7.15 -18.61
C THR A 127 -8.99 -6.63 -19.12
N LYS A 128 -9.87 -6.16 -18.21
CA LYS A 128 -11.15 -5.56 -18.59
C LYS A 128 -10.98 -4.26 -19.36
N ALA A 129 -10.02 -3.41 -18.97
CA ALA A 129 -9.65 -2.23 -19.74
C ALA A 129 -9.16 -2.60 -21.15
N ASN A 130 -8.36 -3.66 -21.29
CA ASN A 130 -7.85 -4.09 -22.60
C ASN A 130 -8.96 -4.53 -23.54
N ARG A 131 -9.95 -5.25 -23.01
CA ARG A 131 -11.14 -5.65 -23.77
C ARG A 131 -11.96 -4.43 -24.20
N LEU A 132 -12.26 -3.52 -23.27
CA LEU A 132 -13.00 -2.28 -23.59
C LEU A 132 -12.30 -1.45 -24.66
N TRP A 133 -10.97 -1.32 -24.59
CA TRP A 133 -10.21 -0.57 -25.58
C TRP A 133 -10.18 -1.29 -26.94
N SER A 134 -9.95 -2.60 -26.95
CA SER A 134 -10.01 -3.40 -28.18
C SER A 134 -11.39 -3.35 -28.84
N ASP A 135 -12.46 -3.44 -28.05
CA ASP A 135 -13.84 -3.37 -28.53
C ASP A 135 -14.11 -1.99 -29.14
N CYS A 136 -13.66 -0.91 -28.50
CA CYS A 136 -13.76 0.45 -29.05
C CYS A 136 -13.07 0.55 -30.41
N VAL A 137 -11.81 0.15 -30.53
CA VAL A 137 -11.07 0.26 -31.81
C VAL A 137 -11.72 -0.54 -32.95
N SER A 138 -12.53 -1.54 -32.63
CA SER A 138 -13.30 -2.30 -33.62
C SER A 138 -14.63 -1.64 -34.05
N ASP A 139 -15.07 -0.59 -33.34
CA ASP A 139 -16.29 0.18 -33.60
C ASP A 139 -15.98 1.47 -34.39
N PHE A 140 -16.86 1.84 -35.32
CA PHE A 140 -16.70 3.03 -36.17
C PHE A 140 -16.98 4.34 -35.41
N ASP A 141 -17.71 4.28 -34.29
CA ASP A 141 -18.02 5.43 -33.43
C ASP A 141 -16.98 5.64 -32.31
N CYS A 142 -15.87 4.90 -32.33
CA CYS A 142 -14.82 5.05 -31.32
C CYS A 142 -14.06 6.36 -31.50
N ASP A 143 -14.10 7.18 -30.45
CA ASP A 143 -13.24 8.36 -30.36
C ASP A 143 -11.81 7.92 -30.02
N MET A 144 -10.88 8.28 -30.91
CA MET A 144 -9.45 7.97 -30.76
C MET A 144 -8.66 9.13 -30.14
N ASP A 145 -9.29 10.31 -30.02
CA ASP A 145 -8.67 11.51 -29.47
C ASP A 145 -8.72 11.51 -27.93
N ASP A 146 -9.70 10.81 -27.35
CA ASP A 146 -9.89 10.69 -25.90
C ASP A 146 -9.97 9.22 -25.43
N VAL A 147 -9.40 8.93 -24.25
CA VAL A 147 -9.54 7.61 -23.63
C VAL A 147 -10.93 7.49 -22.99
N ASP A 148 -11.72 6.48 -23.38
CA ASP A 148 -13.06 6.20 -22.81
C ASP A 148 -13.02 6.22 -21.26
N PRO A 149 -13.88 7.01 -20.59
CA PRO A 149 -13.96 7.08 -19.13
C PRO A 149 -14.11 5.72 -18.43
N LYS A 150 -14.73 4.72 -19.07
CA LYS A 150 -14.85 3.35 -18.56
C LYS A 150 -13.49 2.65 -18.52
N ILE A 151 -12.63 2.87 -19.51
CA ILE A 151 -11.25 2.35 -19.52
C ILE A 151 -10.47 3.00 -18.37
N GLN A 152 -10.52 4.32 -18.25
CA GLN A 152 -9.86 5.06 -17.16
C GLN A 152 -10.31 4.57 -15.79
N ALA A 153 -11.63 4.36 -15.60
CA ALA A 153 -12.18 3.85 -14.34
C ALA A 153 -11.66 2.44 -13.99
N ARG A 154 -11.36 1.61 -14.99
CA ARG A 154 -10.73 0.30 -14.76
C ARG A 154 -9.28 0.44 -14.34
N TRP A 155 -8.51 1.33 -14.97
CA TRP A 155 -7.13 1.60 -14.56
C TRP A 155 -7.03 2.12 -13.13
N GLN A 156 -7.91 3.03 -12.72
CA GLN A 156 -7.93 3.52 -11.34
C GLN A 156 -8.23 2.42 -10.33
N LYS A 157 -9.17 1.51 -10.67
CA LYS A 157 -9.44 0.34 -9.81
C LYS A 157 -8.26 -0.62 -9.75
N ALA A 158 -7.56 -0.81 -10.87
CA ALA A 158 -6.35 -1.63 -10.89
C ALA A 158 -5.27 -1.03 -9.96
N ARG A 159 -4.97 0.26 -10.12
CA ARG A 159 -3.99 0.98 -9.28
C ARG A 159 -4.30 0.88 -7.79
N SER A 160 -5.55 1.11 -7.41
CA SER A 160 -5.98 0.97 -6.01
C SER A 160 -5.74 -0.44 -5.44
N GLN A 161 -5.86 -1.49 -6.27
CA GLN A 161 -5.57 -2.86 -5.83
C GLN A 161 -4.08 -3.15 -5.77
N VAL A 162 -3.28 -2.57 -6.66
CA VAL A 162 -1.81 -2.63 -6.62
C VAL A 162 -1.29 -1.96 -5.35
N GLU A 163 -1.75 -0.75 -5.04
CA GLU A 163 -1.41 -0.04 -3.80
C GLU A 163 -1.80 -0.84 -2.56
N ALA A 164 -3.01 -1.40 -2.54
CA ALA A 164 -3.46 -2.24 -1.42
C ALA A 164 -2.66 -3.55 -1.28
N ALA A 165 -2.11 -4.08 -2.38
CA ALA A 165 -1.24 -5.25 -2.34
C ALA A 165 0.15 -4.91 -1.79
N ALA A 166 0.71 -3.77 -2.21
CA ALA A 166 1.97 -3.25 -1.68
C ALA A 166 1.87 -3.02 -0.16
N GLU A 167 0.81 -2.34 0.29
CA GLU A 167 0.55 -2.13 1.72
C GLU A 167 0.41 -3.47 2.46
N ALA A 168 -0.32 -4.44 1.89
CA ALA A 168 -0.49 -5.75 2.50
C ALA A 168 0.83 -6.53 2.64
N ILE A 169 1.79 -6.36 1.72
CA ILE A 169 3.14 -6.93 1.86
C ILE A 169 3.86 -6.26 3.03
N ASP A 170 3.83 -4.93 3.11
CA ASP A 170 4.53 -4.17 4.15
C ASP A 170 4.03 -4.48 5.56
N THR A 171 2.75 -4.78 5.71
CA THR A 171 2.12 -5.12 7.00
C THR A 171 2.05 -6.62 7.28
N TYR A 172 2.58 -7.49 6.39
CA TYR A 172 2.50 -8.94 6.57
C TYR A 172 3.50 -9.45 7.64
N PRO A 173 3.17 -10.53 8.39
CA PRO A 173 1.85 -11.17 8.48
C PRO A 173 0.83 -10.28 9.20
N LEU A 174 -0.42 -10.31 8.73
CA LEU A 174 -1.51 -9.51 9.30
C LEU A 174 -1.68 -9.83 10.79
N SER A 175 -1.90 -8.80 11.62
CA SER A 175 -2.30 -8.94 13.02
C SER A 175 -3.50 -9.87 13.15
N GLU A 176 -3.68 -10.54 14.29
CA GLU A 176 -4.87 -11.36 14.52
C GLU A 176 -6.18 -10.58 14.30
N ASP A 177 -6.20 -9.28 14.63
CA ASP A 177 -7.33 -8.37 14.43
C ASP A 177 -7.58 -7.99 12.96
N ASP A 178 -6.58 -8.09 12.08
CA ASP A 178 -6.65 -7.70 10.67
C ASP A 178 -6.87 -8.91 9.73
N ARG A 179 -6.90 -10.13 10.27
CA ARG A 179 -7.18 -11.34 9.47
C ARG A 179 -8.63 -11.31 8.99
N PRO A 180 -8.90 -11.48 7.68
CA PRO A 180 -10.27 -11.57 7.19
C PRO A 180 -10.99 -12.76 7.85
N VAL A 181 -12.12 -12.48 8.51
CA VAL A 181 -12.96 -13.50 9.15
C VAL A 181 -13.45 -14.45 8.07
N ARG A 182 -13.03 -15.73 8.12
CA ARG A 182 -13.60 -16.78 7.27
C ARG A 182 -15.07 -16.97 7.66
N SER A 183 -15.97 -16.52 6.80
CA SER A 183 -17.41 -16.79 6.84
C SER A 183 -17.77 -18.07 6.10
#